data_AF-A0A3M2VIB4-F1
#
_entry.id   AF-A0A3M2VIB4-F1
#
_cell.length_a   1.000
_cell.length_b   1.000
_cell.length_c   1.000
_cell.angle_alpha   90.00
_cell.angle_beta   90.00
_cell.angle_gamma   90.00
#
_symmetry.space_group_name_H-M   'P 1'
#
loop_
_entity.id
_entity.type
_entity.pdbx_description
1 polymer ?
#
loop_
_entity_poly.entity_id
_entity_poly.type
_entity_poly.pdbx_seq_one_letter_code
_entity_poly.pdbx_strand_id
1 'polypeptide(L)' 'MKDDESFAAQLGSGVPLFVFDSSFSVSGAQPDAVFLEALNKMVANSNPEDSSMMGQVCSIDGCKV' A
#
# COMPACT_ATOMS: atom_id res chain seq x y z
N MET A 1 -13.95 4.99 13.28
CA MET A 1 -14.64 3.75 13.72
C MET A 1 -15.62 3.26 12.67
N LYS A 2 -16.75 3.94 12.41
CA LYS A 2 -17.73 3.48 11.40
C LYS A 2 -17.15 3.47 9.97
N ASP A 3 -16.28 4.44 9.67
CA ASP A 3 -15.56 4.50 8.39
C ASP A 3 -14.54 3.36 8.24
N ASP A 4 -13.84 3.01 9.32
CA ASP A 4 -12.86 1.91 9.32
C ASP A 4 -13.54 0.56 9.09
N GLU A 5 -14.69 0.33 9.75
CA GLU A 5 -15.50 -0.88 9.58
C GLU A 5 -16.06 -0.99 8.16
N SER A 6 -16.56 0.13 7.60
CA SER A 6 -17.07 0.20 6.23
C SER A 6 -15.98 -0.06 5.19
N PHE A 7 -14.78 0.49 5.41
CA PHE A 7 -13.62 0.24 4.57
C PHE A 7 -13.16 -1.22 4.66
N ALA A 8 -13.02 -1.76 5.87
CA ALA A 8 -12.64 -3.16 6.07
C ALA A 8 -13.64 -4.13 5.40
N ALA A 9 -14.95 -3.85 5.49
CA ALA A 9 -15.99 -4.66 4.86
C ALA A 9 -15.92 -4.69 3.32
N GLN A 10 -15.36 -3.65 2.69
CA GLN A 10 -15.12 -3.64 1.23
C GLN A 10 -13.94 -4.54 0.83
N LEU A 11 -13.02 -4.81 1.77
CA LEU A 11 -11.81 -5.59 1.52
C LEU A 11 -11.94 -7.05 1.93
N GLY A 12 -12.75 -7.35 2.95
CA GLY A 12 -12.96 -8.71 3.44
C GLY A 12 -13.94 -8.79 4.60
N SER A 13 -14.39 -10.00 4.93
CA SER A 13 -15.50 -10.22 5.86
C SER A 13 -15.07 -10.63 7.28
N GLY A 14 -13.77 -10.52 7.63
CA GLY A 14 -13.28 -11.02 8.92
C GLY A 14 -11.88 -10.53 9.29
N VAL A 15 -11.53 -10.73 10.56
CA VAL A 15 -10.24 -10.33 11.15
C VAL A 15 -9.43 -11.54 11.62
N PRO A 16 -8.09 -11.47 11.63
CA PRO A 16 -7.28 -10.34 11.19
C PRO A 16 -7.20 -10.21 9.66
N LEU A 17 -7.13 -8.98 9.16
CA LEU A 17 -7.00 -8.64 7.75
C LEU A 17 -5.81 -7.68 7.60
N PHE A 18 -4.89 -7.99 6.68
CA PHE A 18 -3.69 -7.20 6.42
C PHE A 18 -3.70 -6.70 4.98
N VAL A 19 -3.46 -5.41 4.77
CA VAL A 19 -3.46 -4.77 3.44
C VAL A 19 -2.05 -4.28 3.14
N PHE A 20 -1.53 -4.61 1.96
CA PHE A 20 -0.17 -4.30 1.52
C PHE A 20 -0.21 -3.28 0.39
N ASP A 21 0.43 -2.12 0.61
CA ASP A 21 0.55 -1.01 -0.35
C ASP A 21 -0.78 -0.62 -1.02
N SER A 22 -1.90 -0.70 -0.28
CA SER A 22 -3.25 -0.48 -0.79
C SER A 22 -3.62 -1.28 -2.06
N SER A 23 -2.88 -2.35 -2.37
CA SER A 23 -2.95 -3.05 -3.65
C SER A 23 -3.49 -4.48 -3.52
N PHE A 24 -3.12 -5.18 -2.45
CA PHE A 24 -3.66 -6.51 -2.15
C PHE A 24 -3.74 -6.76 -0.64
N SER A 25 -4.43 -7.83 -0.25
CA SER A 25 -4.63 -8.18 1.16
C SER A 25 -4.36 -9.66 1.45
N VAL A 26 -4.06 -9.93 2.73
CA VAL A 26 -3.92 -11.26 3.31
C VAL A 26 -4.91 -11.38 4.47
N SER A 27 -5.79 -12.38 4.39
CA SER A 27 -6.83 -12.64 5.40
C SER A 27 -6.43 -13.77 6.34
N GLY A 28 -6.69 -13.59 7.63
CA GLY A 28 -6.42 -14.55 8.68
C GLY A 28 -5.01 -14.47 9.25
N ALA A 29 -4.80 -15.14 10.37
CA ALA A 29 -3.49 -15.30 11.00
C ALA A 29 -2.68 -16.35 10.23
N GLN A 30 -2.20 -15.97 9.05
CA GLN A 30 -1.41 -16.83 8.17
C GLN A 30 -0.04 -17.17 8.77
N PRO A 31 0.65 -18.20 8.26
CA PRO A 31 2.04 -18.47 8.61
C PRO A 31 2.95 -17.27 8.28
N ASP A 32 4.04 -17.14 9.01
CA ASP A 32 5.06 -16.11 8.82
C ASP A 32 5.64 -16.09 7.40
N ALA A 33 5.85 -17.25 6.79
CA ALA A 33 6.31 -17.37 5.41
C ALA A 33 5.39 -16.66 4.40
N VAL A 34 4.07 -16.68 4.62
CA VAL A 34 3.09 -16.01 3.75
C VAL A 34 3.21 -14.49 3.87
N PHE A 35 3.41 -13.99 5.09
CA PHE A 35 3.63 -12.56 5.32
C PHE A 35 4.97 -12.08 4.73
N LEU A 36 6.02 -12.90 4.84
CA LEU A 36 7.30 -12.60 4.22
C LEU A 36 7.19 -12.53 2.68
N GLU A 37 6.47 -13.48 2.07
CA GLU A 37 6.20 -13.46 0.64
C GLU A 37 5.40 -12.21 0.23
N ALA A 38 4.35 -11.86 0.98
CA ALA A 38 3.56 -10.66 0.74
C ALA A 38 4.41 -9.38 0.78
N LEU A 39 5.28 -9.24 1.79
CA LEU A 39 6.19 -8.09 1.89
C LEU A 39 7.17 -8.01 0.73
N ASN A 40 7.77 -9.14 0.34
CA ASN A 40 8.68 -9.19 -0.81
C ASN A 40 7.96 -8.83 -2.11
N LYS A 41 6.73 -9.35 -2.30
CA LYS A 41 5.88 -9.01 -3.45
C LYS A 41 5.54 -7.52 -3.47
N MET A 42 5.20 -6.93 -2.33
CA MET A 42 4.90 -5.50 -2.21
C MET A 42 6.09 -4.67 -2.72
N VAL A 43 7.29 -4.92 -2.21
CA VAL A 43 8.51 -4.20 -2.62
C VAL A 43 8.83 -4.41 -4.10
N ALA A 44 8.67 -5.63 -4.61
CA ALA A 44 8.91 -5.91 -6.03
C ALA A 44 7.93 -5.19 -6.98
N ASN A 45 6.72 -4.88 -6.51
CA ASN A 45 5.71 -4.15 -7.28
C ASN A 45 5.75 -2.64 -7.05
N SER A 46 6.40 -2.16 -5.99
CA SER A 46 6.63 -0.73 -5.79
C SER A 46 7.62 -0.23 -6.85
N ASN A 47 7.10 0.37 -7.92
CA ASN A 47 7.90 0.91 -9.01
C ASN A 47 8.54 2.25 -8.58
N PRO A 48 9.87 2.35 -8.36
CA PRO A 48 10.51 3.62 -8.00
C PRO A 48 10.43 4.66 -9.13
N GLU A 49 10.20 4.20 -10.35
CA GLU A 49 10.17 5.00 -11.59
C GLU A 49 8.84 5.76 -11.79
N ASP A 50 7.83 5.58 -10.93
CA ASP A 50 6.64 6.46 -10.90
C ASP A 50 6.95 7.87 -10.35
N SER A 51 8.24 8.20 -10.22
CA SER A 51 8.76 9.56 -10.11
C SER A 51 8.83 10.29 -11.47
N SER A 52 8.15 9.81 -12.51
CA SER A 52 7.87 10.61 -13.71
C SER A 52 6.80 11.66 -13.40
N MET A 53 7.11 12.53 -12.44
CA MET A 53 6.40 13.79 -12.20
C MET A 53 6.71 14.68 -13.40
N MET A 54 6.01 14.48 -14.52
CA MET A 54 6.01 15.40 -15.65
C MET A 54 5.25 16.68 -15.25
N GLY A 55 5.88 17.50 -14.41
CA GLY A 55 5.35 18.74 -13.89
C GLY A 55 6.47 19.57 -13.24
N GLN A 56 6.24 20.87 -13.06
CA GLN A 56 7.16 21.70 -12.28
C GLN A 56 7.12 21.28 -10.81
N VAL A 57 8.09 20.47 -10.40
CA VAL A 57 8.36 20.17 -9.00
C VAL A 57 9.26 21.25 -8.44
N CYS A 58 8.88 21.80 -7.28
CA CYS A 58 9.74 22.72 -6.55
C CYS A 58 10.83 21.93 -5.85
N SER A 59 12.08 22.33 -6.10
CA SER A 59 13.22 21.80 -5.35
C SER A 59 13.40 22.60 -4.05
N ILE A 60 14.36 22.19 -3.24
CA ILE A 60 14.80 22.94 -2.05
C ILE A 60 15.24 24.37 -2.38
N ASP A 61 15.66 24.60 -3.62
CA ASP A 61 16.05 25.91 -4.16
C ASP A 61 14.86 26.80 -4.55
N GLY A 62 13.63 26.34 -4.32
CA GLY A 62 12.40 27.04 -4.64
C GLY A 62 11.80 26.67 -6.00
N CYS A 63 10.65 27.28 -6.29
CA CYS A 63 9.91 27.08 -7.52
C CYS A 63 10.31 28.14 -8.56
N LYS A 64 10.50 27.74 -9.81
CA LYS A 64 10.65 28.68 -10.93
C LYS A 64 9.25 29.19 -11.30
N VAL A 65 8.88 30.34 -10.73
CA VAL A 65 7.63 31.07 -11.05
C VAL A 65 7.67 31.71 -12.42
#